data_AF-A0A8T2MX18-F1
#
_entry.id   AF-A0A8T2MX18-F1
#
_cell.length_a   1.000
_cell.length_b   1.000
_cell.length_c   1.000
_cell.angle_alpha   90.00
_cell.angle_beta   90.00
_cell.angle_gamma   90.00
#
_symmetry.space_group_name_H-M   'P 1'
#
loop_
_entity.id
_entity.type
_entity.pdbx_description
1 polymer ?
#
loop_
_entity_poly.entity_id
_entity_poly.type
_entity_poly.pdbx_seq_one_letter_code
_entity_poly.pdbx_strand_id
1 'polypeptide(L)'
;MSSQTKYKKDKEIIGEYETQVKEIRNQLVEQFKCLEQQSESRLQLLQDLQEFFRRKAEIELEYSRSLEKLAERFSSKIRSSREHHQFNQILNMCPWYHRPGKEECPTPSSRPKKLIGQAKDQHLLSPVNCWYLVLNQTRRESRDHATLSDVYTNNVIVRLSQVGEDVIRLFKKSKEIGIQMHEELVKVTNELYTEGNQSTPPPPCLSVIFSSQ
;
A
#
# COMPACT_ATOMS: atom_id res chain seq x y z
N MET A 1 16.29 -61.79 33.76
CA MET A 1 16.11 -60.41 34.27
C MET A 1 16.44 -59.30 33.25
N SER A 2 17.19 -59.58 32.16
CA SER A 2 17.56 -58.55 31.17
C SER A 2 16.41 -58.05 30.25
N SER A 3 15.38 -58.87 30.02
CA SER A 3 14.30 -58.53 29.06
C SER A 3 13.34 -57.46 29.59
N GLN A 4 13.13 -57.41 30.90
CA GLN A 4 12.22 -56.49 31.57
C GLN A 4 12.79 -55.06 31.64
N THR A 5 14.12 -54.94 31.71
CA THR A 5 14.85 -53.67 31.66
C THR A 5 14.88 -53.07 30.25
N LYS A 6 14.88 -53.92 29.21
CA LYS A 6 14.85 -53.50 27.80
C LYS A 6 13.48 -52.94 27.42
N TYR A 7 12.41 -53.65 27.78
CA TYR A 7 11.02 -53.20 27.63
C TYR A 7 10.72 -51.86 28.32
N LYS A 8 11.32 -51.60 29.49
CA LYS A 8 11.16 -50.32 30.20
C LYS A 8 11.82 -49.15 29.44
N LYS A 9 13.01 -49.36 28.87
CA LYS A 9 13.71 -48.34 28.07
C LYS A 9 13.00 -48.05 26.75
N ASP A 10 12.51 -49.09 26.07
CA ASP A 10 11.76 -48.91 24.81
C ASP A 10 10.48 -48.09 25.04
N LYS A 11 9.81 -48.29 26.17
CA LYS A 11 8.61 -47.52 26.56
C LYS A 11 8.90 -46.05 26.91
N GLU A 12 10.07 -45.78 27.50
CA GLU A 12 10.53 -44.42 27.84
C GLU A 12 10.91 -43.64 26.57
N ILE A 13 11.60 -44.28 25.63
CA ILE A 13 11.95 -43.72 24.31
C ILE A 13 10.70 -43.37 23.49
N ILE A 14 9.69 -44.24 23.48
CA ILE A 14 8.40 -43.97 22.81
C ILE A 14 7.70 -42.76 23.45
N GLY A 15 7.74 -42.62 24.78
CA GLY A 15 7.13 -41.49 25.48
C GLY A 15 7.83 -40.15 25.23
N GLU A 16 9.16 -40.15 25.18
CA GLU A 16 9.94 -38.96 24.80
C GLU A 16 9.67 -38.55 23.35
N TYR A 17 9.56 -39.52 22.45
CA TYR A 17 9.21 -39.29 21.05
C TYR A 17 7.79 -38.71 20.87
N GLU A 18 6.79 -39.30 21.53
CA GLU A 18 5.42 -38.76 21.53
C GLU A 18 5.36 -37.32 22.06
N THR A 19 6.21 -36.99 23.03
CA THR A 19 6.33 -35.63 23.56
C THR A 19 6.94 -34.68 22.54
N GLN A 20 8.02 -35.07 21.86
CA GLN A 20 8.62 -34.27 20.78
C GLN A 20 7.64 -34.03 19.63
N VAL A 21 6.87 -35.05 19.21
CA VAL A 21 5.85 -34.90 18.16
C VAL A 21 4.78 -33.89 18.57
N LYS A 22 4.30 -33.95 19.82
CA LYS A 22 3.34 -32.97 20.36
C LYS A 22 3.94 -31.56 20.39
N GLU A 23 5.20 -31.42 20.75
CA GLU A 23 5.89 -30.13 20.81
C GLU A 23 6.08 -29.52 19.42
N ILE A 24 6.53 -30.31 18.43
CA ILE A 24 6.63 -29.89 17.02
C ILE A 24 5.25 -29.47 16.48
N ARG A 25 4.19 -30.25 16.77
CA ARG A 25 2.83 -29.88 16.37
C ARG A 25 2.40 -28.55 16.99
N ASN A 26 2.66 -28.35 18.28
CA ASN A 26 2.32 -27.10 18.95
C ASN A 26 3.09 -25.90 18.36
N GLN A 27 4.38 -26.07 18.06
CA GLN A 27 5.19 -25.04 17.40
C GLN A 27 4.62 -24.67 16.01
N LEU A 28 4.20 -25.65 15.22
CA LEU A 28 3.58 -25.42 13.91
C LEU A 28 2.26 -24.64 14.02
N VAL A 29 1.42 -24.99 15.00
CA VAL A 29 0.16 -24.26 15.25
C VAL A 29 0.44 -22.81 15.64
N GLU A 30 1.43 -22.57 16.50
CA GLU A 30 1.77 -21.22 16.94
C GLU A 30 2.38 -20.38 15.81
N GLN A 31 3.24 -20.97 14.98
CA GLN A 31 3.74 -20.32 13.77
C GLN A 31 2.60 -19.95 12.82
N PHE A 32 1.63 -20.84 12.63
CA PHE A 32 0.48 -20.57 11.78
C PHE A 32 -0.36 -19.40 12.30
N LYS A 33 -0.66 -19.37 13.61
CA LYS A 33 -1.38 -18.24 14.24
C LYS A 33 -0.64 -16.92 14.07
N CYS A 34 0.68 -16.92 14.25
CA CYS A 34 1.49 -15.72 14.06
C CYS A 34 1.41 -15.20 12.61
N LEU A 35 1.48 -16.10 11.63
CA LEU A 35 1.34 -15.76 10.20
C LEU A 35 -0.06 -15.22 9.87
N GLU A 36 -1.11 -15.82 10.44
CA GLU A 36 -2.50 -15.36 10.27
C GLU A 36 -2.70 -13.96 10.83
N GLN A 37 -2.29 -13.73 12.08
CA GLN A 37 -2.36 -12.40 12.71
C GLN A 37 -1.54 -11.35 11.94
N GLN A 38 -0.37 -11.73 11.43
CA GLN A 38 0.45 -10.84 10.60
C GLN A 38 -0.26 -10.49 9.28
N SER A 39 -0.91 -11.46 8.63
CA SER A 39 -1.71 -11.22 7.42
C SER A 39 -2.88 -10.29 7.69
N GLU A 40 -3.64 -10.53 8.75
CA GLU A 40 -4.80 -9.72 9.15
C GLU A 40 -4.42 -8.27 9.46
N SER A 41 -3.40 -8.06 10.30
CA SER A 41 -2.92 -6.71 10.65
C SER A 41 -2.43 -5.94 9.41
N ARG A 42 -1.76 -6.62 8.47
CA ARG A 42 -1.32 -6.02 7.21
C ARG A 42 -2.50 -5.66 6.31
N LEU A 43 -3.53 -6.50 6.23
CA LEU A 43 -4.75 -6.20 5.48
C LEU A 43 -5.50 -5.00 6.07
N GLN A 44 -5.59 -4.93 7.40
CA GLN A 44 -6.21 -3.79 8.08
C GLN A 44 -5.47 -2.47 7.75
N LEU A 45 -4.14 -2.46 7.85
CA LEU A 45 -3.35 -1.28 7.49
C LEU A 45 -3.56 -0.86 6.02
N LEU A 46 -3.64 -1.83 5.10
CA LEU A 46 -3.90 -1.54 3.69
C LEU A 46 -5.31 -0.97 3.46
N GLN A 47 -6.31 -1.38 4.25
CA GLN A 47 -7.66 -0.81 4.21
C GLN A 47 -7.66 0.63 4.73
N ASP A 48 -7.02 0.87 5.87
CA ASP A 48 -6.92 2.20 6.48
C ASP A 48 -6.19 3.17 5.53
N LEU A 49 -5.11 2.72 4.87
CA LEU A 49 -4.42 3.51 3.86
C LEU A 49 -5.30 3.82 2.65
N GLN A 50 -6.08 2.86 2.15
CA GLN A 50 -7.01 3.10 1.04
C GLN A 50 -8.08 4.13 1.40
N GLU A 51 -8.63 4.06 2.60
CA GLU A 51 -9.59 5.05 3.10
C GLU A 51 -8.94 6.43 3.25
N PHE A 52 -7.73 6.49 3.80
CA PHE A 52 -6.98 7.74 3.92
C PHE A 52 -6.77 8.41 2.54
N PHE A 53 -6.32 7.65 1.53
CA PHE A 53 -6.13 8.21 0.19
C PHE A 53 -7.43 8.56 -0.51
N ARG A 54 -8.53 7.84 -0.25
CA ARG A 54 -9.87 8.18 -0.75
C ARG A 54 -10.31 9.52 -0.20
N ARG A 55 -10.22 9.71 1.12
CA ARG A 55 -10.56 10.98 1.75
C ARG A 55 -9.63 12.10 1.30
N LYS A 56 -8.34 11.82 1.13
CA LYS A 56 -7.38 12.80 0.60
C LYS A 56 -7.76 13.22 -0.83
N ALA A 57 -8.09 12.29 -1.72
CA ALA A 57 -8.51 12.59 -3.09
C ALA A 57 -9.74 13.50 -3.14
N GLU A 58 -10.75 13.22 -2.30
CA GLU A 58 -11.94 14.07 -2.18
C GLU A 58 -11.59 15.51 -1.77
N ILE A 59 -10.70 15.67 -0.79
CA ILE A 59 -10.25 16.98 -0.33
C ILE A 59 -9.50 17.73 -1.44
N GLU A 60 -8.58 17.06 -2.13
CA GLU A 60 -7.85 17.67 -3.26
C GLU A 60 -8.82 18.10 -4.38
N LEU A 61 -9.83 17.27 -4.69
CA LEU A 61 -10.82 17.59 -5.71
C LEU A 61 -11.74 18.75 -5.30
N GLU A 62 -12.12 18.82 -4.02
CA GLU A 62 -12.88 19.94 -3.48
C GLU A 62 -12.08 21.25 -3.50
N TYR A 63 -10.79 21.18 -3.17
CA TYR A 63 -9.88 22.32 -3.25
C TYR A 63 -9.72 22.80 -4.69
N SER A 64 -9.49 21.88 -5.62
CA SER A 64 -9.46 22.14 -7.07
C SER A 64 -10.71 22.90 -7.53
N ARG A 65 -11.91 22.40 -7.20
CA ARG A 65 -13.19 23.03 -7.55
C ARG A 65 -13.36 24.41 -6.93
N SER A 66 -12.86 24.61 -5.72
CA SER A 66 -12.91 25.90 -5.02
C SER A 66 -12.01 26.94 -5.68
N LEU A 67 -10.81 26.54 -6.10
CA LEU A 67 -9.88 27.40 -6.85
C LEU A 67 -10.45 27.78 -8.23
N GLU A 68 -11.08 26.85 -8.94
CA GLU A 68 -11.69 27.16 -10.25
C GLU A 68 -12.86 28.16 -10.09
N LYS A 69 -13.72 27.96 -9.08
CA LYS A 69 -14.79 28.92 -8.74
C LYS A 69 -14.23 30.30 -8.39
N LEU A 70 -13.11 30.36 -7.66
CA LEU A 70 -12.45 31.62 -7.33
C LEU A 70 -11.93 32.32 -8.59
N ALA A 71 -11.20 31.60 -9.45
CA ALA A 71 -10.66 32.13 -10.69
C ALA A 71 -11.77 32.64 -11.62
N GLU A 72 -12.89 31.92 -11.74
CA GLU A 72 -14.00 32.28 -12.63
C GLU A 72 -14.75 33.54 -12.16
N ARG A 73 -15.00 33.65 -10.85
CA ARG A 73 -15.64 34.84 -10.23
C ARG A 73 -14.88 36.13 -10.50
N PHE A 74 -13.56 36.06 -10.55
CA PHE A 74 -12.72 37.23 -10.77
C PHE A 74 -12.29 37.42 -12.23
N SER A 75 -12.43 36.39 -13.07
CA SER A 75 -12.21 36.50 -14.52
C SER A 75 -13.36 37.21 -15.23
N SER A 76 -14.60 36.95 -14.81
CA SER A 76 -15.80 37.59 -15.37
C SER A 76 -15.81 39.12 -15.20
N LYS A 77 -15.14 39.64 -14.16
CA LYS A 77 -15.03 41.08 -13.87
C LYS A 77 -14.07 41.84 -14.79
N ILE A 78 -13.23 41.16 -15.56
CA ILE A 78 -12.10 41.80 -16.30
C ILE A 78 -12.34 41.83 -17.81
N ARG A 79 -13.28 41.03 -18.32
CA ARG A 79 -13.66 40.99 -19.75
C ARG A 79 -14.31 42.28 -20.30
N SER A 80 -14.40 43.37 -19.51
CA SER A 80 -14.99 44.64 -19.94
C SER A 80 -14.08 45.50 -20.83
N SER A 81 -12.77 45.23 -20.93
CA SER A 81 -11.83 46.11 -21.63
C SER A 81 -11.01 45.44 -22.76
N ARG A 82 -10.61 46.26 -23.73
CA ARG A 82 -9.92 46.04 -25.03
C ARG A 82 -8.59 45.25 -24.98
N GLU A 83 -8.20 44.74 -23.82
CA GLU A 83 -6.87 44.18 -23.51
C GLU A 83 -6.73 42.67 -23.82
N HIS A 84 -7.82 42.01 -24.21
CA HIS A 84 -7.88 40.57 -24.50
C HIS A 84 -6.99 40.12 -25.68
N HIS A 85 -6.45 41.03 -26.50
CA HIS A 85 -5.52 40.69 -27.60
C HIS A 85 -4.03 40.69 -27.18
N GLN A 86 -3.62 41.48 -26.18
CA GLN A 86 -2.26 41.40 -25.59
C GLN A 86 -2.07 40.10 -24.77
N PHE A 87 -3.17 39.56 -24.27
CA PHE A 87 -3.31 38.37 -23.42
C PHE A 87 -2.72 37.08 -24.00
N ASN A 88 -3.03 36.72 -25.24
CA ASN A 88 -2.52 35.47 -25.86
C ASN A 88 -1.00 35.51 -26.11
N GLN A 89 -0.41 36.71 -26.20
CA GLN A 89 1.02 36.87 -26.46
C GLN A 89 1.86 36.70 -25.19
N ILE A 90 1.35 37.11 -24.03
CA ILE A 90 2.04 37.00 -22.72
C ILE A 90 1.99 35.57 -22.16
N LEU A 91 0.89 34.84 -22.40
CA LEU A 91 0.73 33.43 -22.00
C LEU A 91 1.85 32.51 -22.54
N ASN A 92 2.33 32.79 -23.75
CA ASN A 92 3.41 32.03 -24.41
C ASN A 92 4.83 32.47 -24.01
N MET A 93 4.97 33.53 -23.20
CA MET A 93 6.28 34.07 -22.79
C MET A 93 6.65 33.81 -21.33
N CYS A 94 5.74 33.26 -20.51
CA CYS A 94 6.05 32.87 -19.14
C CYS A 94 6.80 31.51 -19.11
N PRO A 95 8.07 31.45 -18.65
CA PRO A 95 8.85 30.20 -18.61
C PRO A 95 8.27 29.10 -17.72
N TRP A 96 7.30 29.43 -16.87
CA TRP A 96 6.52 28.49 -16.05
C TRP A 96 5.58 27.58 -16.87
N TYR A 97 5.44 27.82 -18.17
CA TYR A 97 4.60 27.02 -19.07
C TYR A 97 5.20 25.64 -19.41
N HIS A 98 6.47 25.39 -19.07
CA HIS A 98 7.16 24.12 -19.34
C HIS A 98 8.03 23.66 -18.15
N ARG A 99 7.42 23.09 -17.12
CA ARG A 99 8.17 22.21 -16.21
C ARG A 99 7.29 21.13 -15.58
N PRO A 100 7.28 19.91 -16.13
CA PRO A 100 6.98 18.73 -15.34
C PRO A 100 8.24 18.34 -14.55
N GLY A 101 8.14 18.25 -13.22
CA GLY A 101 9.05 17.45 -12.41
C GLY A 101 10.33 18.09 -11.85
N LYS A 102 10.29 19.28 -11.22
CA LYS A 102 11.28 19.64 -10.19
C LYS A 102 10.63 20.37 -9.01
N GLU A 103 10.57 19.68 -7.87
CA GLU A 103 10.38 20.26 -6.54
C GLU A 103 11.67 21.02 -6.17
N GLU A 104 11.75 22.31 -6.43
CA GLU A 104 12.71 23.19 -5.76
C GLU A 104 12.28 24.64 -6.02
N CYS A 105 11.83 25.31 -4.96
CA CYS A 105 11.61 26.76 -4.97
C CYS A 105 12.96 27.46 -5.20
N PRO A 106 13.09 28.36 -6.18
CA PRO A 106 14.36 29.05 -6.39
C PRO A 106 14.55 30.08 -5.27
N THR A 107 15.66 29.95 -4.54
CA THR A 107 16.18 31.01 -3.67
C THR A 107 16.60 32.22 -4.52
N PRO A 108 16.60 33.45 -3.98
CA PRO A 108 16.76 34.68 -4.77
C PRO A 108 18.11 34.88 -5.48
N SER A 109 19.07 33.95 -5.37
CA SER A 109 20.46 34.15 -5.79
C SER A 109 20.80 33.69 -7.21
N SER A 110 19.88 33.06 -7.95
CA SER A 110 20.17 32.47 -9.27
C SER A 110 19.48 33.19 -10.44
N ARG A 111 19.62 34.53 -10.51
CA ARG A 111 19.04 35.33 -11.60
C ARG A 111 20.07 35.48 -12.74
N PRO A 112 19.77 35.08 -14.00
CA PRO A 112 20.69 35.31 -15.11
C PRO A 112 20.81 36.80 -15.40
N LYS A 113 22.00 37.36 -15.20
CA LYS A 113 22.37 38.71 -15.64
C LYS A 113 22.67 38.67 -17.14
N LYS A 114 21.70 38.97 -18.00
CA LYS A 114 21.86 39.60 -19.33
C LYS A 114 20.53 39.62 -20.10
N LEU A 115 19.92 40.80 -20.19
CA LEU A 115 19.33 41.40 -21.40
C LEU A 115 18.63 42.69 -20.97
N ILE A 116 19.42 43.77 -20.82
CA ILE A 116 18.90 45.12 -20.92
C ILE A 116 18.94 45.45 -22.41
N GLY A 117 17.84 45.12 -23.09
CA GLY A 117 17.53 45.52 -24.45
C GLY A 117 16.29 46.40 -24.39
N GLN A 118 16.45 47.66 -24.76
CA GLN A 118 15.49 48.74 -24.63
C GLN A 118 14.16 48.48 -25.36
N ALA A 119 13.07 49.03 -24.78
CA ALA A 119 11.73 49.20 -25.35
C ALA A 119 10.80 47.97 -25.40
N LYS A 120 10.21 47.60 -24.25
CA LYS A 120 8.84 47.04 -24.10
C LYS A 120 8.39 46.71 -22.67
N ASP A 121 9.22 46.98 -21.66
CA ASP A 121 8.92 46.62 -20.26
C ASP A 121 7.86 47.49 -19.56
N GLN A 122 7.49 48.64 -20.15
CA GLN A 122 6.47 49.54 -19.58
C GLN A 122 5.06 48.95 -19.58
N HIS A 123 4.77 48.00 -20.47
CA HIS A 123 3.46 47.33 -20.56
C HIS A 123 3.40 46.00 -19.77
N LEU A 124 4.55 45.45 -19.34
CA LEU A 124 4.59 44.13 -18.67
C LEU A 124 4.23 44.18 -17.18
N LEU A 125 4.25 45.38 -16.57
CA LEU A 125 3.91 45.60 -15.15
C LEU A 125 2.64 46.45 -14.99
N SER A 126 1.67 46.32 -15.90
CA SER A 126 0.31 46.81 -15.60
C SER A 126 -0.26 45.98 -14.44
N PRO A 127 -0.87 46.61 -13.42
CA PRO A 127 -1.59 45.89 -12.36
C PRO A 127 -2.59 44.86 -12.91
N VAL A 128 -3.13 45.12 -14.10
CA VAL A 128 -4.01 44.20 -14.82
C VAL A 128 -3.28 42.93 -15.28
N ASN A 129 -2.06 43.06 -15.82
CA ASN A 129 -1.24 41.91 -16.21
C ASN A 129 -0.82 41.06 -15.00
N CYS A 130 -0.44 41.70 -13.89
CA CYS A 130 -0.17 41.00 -12.63
C CYS A 130 -1.40 40.22 -12.15
N TRP A 131 -2.58 40.83 -12.23
CA TRP A 131 -3.82 40.18 -11.86
C TRP A 131 -4.13 38.95 -12.73
N TYR A 132 -3.94 39.06 -14.05
CA TYR A 132 -4.11 37.93 -14.96
C TYR A 132 -3.14 36.79 -14.68
N LEU A 133 -1.87 37.09 -14.35
CA LEU A 133 -0.90 36.06 -13.97
C LEU A 133 -1.35 35.30 -12.72
N VAL A 134 -1.87 36.00 -11.71
CA VAL A 134 -2.41 35.37 -10.50
C VAL A 134 -3.62 34.50 -10.82
N LEU A 135 -4.57 34.97 -11.64
CA LEU A 135 -5.72 34.16 -12.05
C LEU A 135 -5.32 32.89 -12.80
N ASN A 136 -4.33 33.00 -13.69
CA ASN A 136 -3.83 31.85 -14.44
C ASN A 136 -3.08 30.87 -13.53
N GLN A 137 -2.34 31.36 -12.54
CA GLN A 137 -1.70 30.52 -11.53
C GLN A 137 -2.75 29.76 -10.70
N THR A 138 -3.82 30.44 -10.24
CA THR A 138 -4.93 29.79 -9.53
C THR A 138 -5.61 28.70 -10.36
N ARG A 139 -5.82 28.93 -11.67
CA ARG A 139 -6.35 27.90 -12.59
C ARG A 139 -5.39 26.73 -12.77
N ARG A 140 -4.08 26.98 -12.78
CA ARG A 140 -3.07 25.93 -12.86
C ARG A 140 -3.10 25.07 -11.60
N GLU A 141 -3.07 25.69 -10.43
CA GLU A 141 -3.17 24.99 -9.14
C GLU A 141 -4.44 24.16 -9.07
N SER A 142 -5.59 24.68 -9.52
CA SER A 142 -6.82 23.90 -9.62
C SER A 142 -6.65 22.60 -10.42
N ARG A 143 -6.01 22.66 -11.60
CA ARG A 143 -5.76 21.47 -12.44
C ARG A 143 -4.76 20.51 -11.81
N ASP A 144 -3.74 21.03 -11.13
CA ASP A 144 -2.74 20.23 -10.44
C ASP A 144 -3.40 19.43 -9.30
N HIS A 145 -4.26 20.07 -8.51
CA HIS A 145 -5.04 19.40 -7.45
C HIS A 145 -6.04 18.36 -8.00
N ALA A 146 -6.70 18.64 -9.13
CA ALA A 146 -7.55 17.65 -9.81
C ALA A 146 -6.73 16.44 -10.27
N THR A 147 -5.57 16.68 -10.89
CA THR A 147 -4.66 15.61 -11.33
C THR A 147 -4.18 14.78 -10.15
N LEU A 148 -3.85 15.42 -9.03
CA LEU A 148 -3.42 14.74 -7.81
C LEU A 148 -4.53 13.85 -7.22
N SER A 149 -5.78 14.34 -7.20
CA SER A 149 -6.96 13.53 -6.85
C SER A 149 -7.10 12.30 -7.74
N ASP A 150 -6.94 12.46 -9.06
CA ASP A 150 -7.02 11.35 -10.00
C ASP A 150 -5.88 10.34 -9.82
N VAL A 151 -4.67 10.81 -9.50
CA VAL A 151 -3.53 9.94 -9.17
C VAL A 151 -3.82 9.12 -7.92
N TYR A 152 -4.35 9.72 -6.86
CA TYR A 152 -4.73 8.98 -5.65
C TYR A 152 -5.80 7.92 -5.95
N THR A 153 -6.85 8.30 -6.68
CA THR A 153 -7.98 7.41 -6.96
C THR A 153 -7.61 6.27 -7.90
N ASN A 154 -6.98 6.59 -9.04
CA ASN A 154 -6.80 5.64 -10.13
C ASN A 154 -5.46 4.89 -10.07
N ASN A 155 -4.47 5.39 -9.33
CA ASN A 155 -3.16 4.75 -9.23
C ASN A 155 -2.92 4.23 -7.82
N VAL A 156 -2.89 5.11 -6.81
CA VAL A 156 -2.46 4.72 -5.46
C VAL A 156 -3.44 3.73 -4.83
N ILE A 157 -4.74 4.04 -4.81
CA ILE A 157 -5.76 3.17 -4.22
C ILE A 157 -5.79 1.82 -4.96
N VAL A 158 -5.80 1.82 -6.30
CA VAL A 158 -5.79 0.59 -7.11
C VAL A 158 -4.58 -0.29 -6.81
N ARG A 159 -3.38 0.30 -6.68
CA ARG A 159 -2.16 -0.45 -6.33
C ARG A 159 -2.24 -1.03 -4.92
N LEU A 160 -2.79 -0.30 -3.95
CA LEU A 160 -3.00 -0.80 -2.59
C LEU A 160 -4.01 -1.96 -2.57
N SER A 161 -5.09 -1.88 -3.36
CA SER A 161 -6.05 -2.98 -3.50
C SER A 161 -5.39 -4.23 -4.07
N GLN A 162 -4.56 -4.10 -5.13
CA GLN A 162 -3.82 -5.24 -5.70
C GLN A 162 -2.86 -5.86 -4.67
N VAL A 163 -2.14 -5.05 -3.90
CA VAL A 163 -1.27 -5.54 -2.83
C VAL A 163 -2.08 -6.29 -1.77
N GLY A 164 -3.28 -5.82 -1.44
CA GLY A 164 -4.21 -6.53 -0.54
C GLY A 164 -4.61 -7.90 -1.07
N GLU A 165 -4.96 -8.00 -2.35
CA GLU A 165 -5.25 -9.28 -3.00
C GLU A 165 -4.05 -10.24 -2.98
N ASP A 166 -2.84 -9.72 -3.21
CA ASP A 166 -1.62 -10.51 -3.18
C ASP A 166 -1.32 -11.03 -1.77
N VAL A 167 -1.56 -10.24 -0.72
CA VAL A 167 -1.46 -10.69 0.68
C VAL A 167 -2.44 -11.83 0.94
N ILE A 168 -3.71 -11.71 0.51
CA ILE A 168 -4.71 -12.78 0.66
C ILE A 168 -4.28 -14.05 -0.08
N ARG A 169 -3.76 -13.92 -1.30
CA ARG A 169 -3.31 -15.06 -2.12
C ARG A 169 -2.10 -15.75 -1.48
N LEU A 170 -1.12 -14.99 -1.01
CA LEU A 170 0.05 -15.50 -0.31
C LEU A 170 -0.35 -16.22 0.98
N PHE A 171 -1.26 -15.63 1.77
CA PHE A 171 -1.75 -16.26 2.99
C PHE A 171 -2.45 -17.61 2.72
N LYS A 172 -3.31 -17.69 1.69
CA LYS A 172 -3.92 -18.96 1.26
C LYS A 172 -2.86 -19.99 0.91
N LYS A 173 -1.83 -19.60 0.16
CA LYS A 173 -0.72 -20.52 -0.19
C LYS A 173 0.05 -20.98 1.04
N SER A 174 0.35 -20.08 1.98
CA SER A 174 1.00 -20.43 3.24
C SER A 174 0.16 -21.40 4.07
N LYS A 175 -1.17 -21.24 4.08
CA LYS A 175 -2.10 -22.15 4.75
C LYS A 175 -2.11 -23.55 4.12
N GLU A 176 -2.13 -23.64 2.80
CA GLU A 176 -2.01 -24.93 2.09
C GLU A 176 -0.72 -25.66 2.46
N ILE A 177 0.42 -24.95 2.46
CA ILE A 177 1.72 -25.54 2.84
C ILE A 177 1.70 -25.99 4.30
N GLY A 178 1.13 -25.19 5.21
CA GLY A 178 1.01 -25.55 6.63
C GLY A 178 0.17 -26.81 6.86
N ILE A 179 -0.94 -26.98 6.12
CA ILE A 179 -1.77 -28.19 6.17
C ILE A 179 -0.98 -29.39 5.63
N GLN A 180 -0.34 -29.26 4.47
CA GLN A 180 0.46 -30.33 3.87
C GLN A 180 1.57 -30.80 4.83
N MET A 181 2.30 -29.86 5.44
CA MET A 181 3.34 -30.19 6.42
C MET A 181 2.76 -30.93 7.64
N HIS A 182 1.56 -30.54 8.10
CA HIS A 182 0.91 -31.22 9.21
C HIS A 182 0.50 -32.65 8.85
N GLU A 183 -0.03 -32.86 7.65
CA GLU A 183 -0.38 -34.19 7.12
C GLU A 183 0.87 -35.09 6.98
N GLU A 184 1.98 -34.56 6.47
CA GLU A 184 3.26 -35.28 6.36
C GLU A 184 3.80 -35.68 7.75
N LEU A 185 3.73 -34.78 8.74
CA LEU A 185 4.13 -35.07 10.12
C LEU A 185 3.29 -36.20 10.74
N VAL A 186 1.96 -36.15 10.54
CA VAL A 186 1.04 -37.20 11.02
C VAL A 186 1.33 -38.53 10.34
N LYS A 187 1.57 -38.53 9.03
CA LYS A 187 1.92 -39.73 8.27
C LYS A 187 3.20 -40.38 8.81
N VAL A 188 4.28 -39.61 8.95
CA VAL A 188 5.56 -40.11 9.49
C VAL A 188 5.39 -40.64 10.92
N THR A 189 4.63 -39.93 11.77
CA THR A 189 4.34 -40.37 13.14
C THR A 189 3.60 -41.72 13.14
N ASN A 190 2.61 -41.89 12.25
CA ASN A 190 1.84 -43.14 12.14
C ASN A 190 2.68 -44.30 11.61
N GLU A 191 3.50 -44.07 10.57
CA GLU A 191 4.41 -45.08 10.01
C GLU A 191 5.36 -45.61 11.09
N LEU A 192 5.96 -44.72 11.88
CA LEU A 192 6.84 -45.09 12.98
C LEU A 192 6.11 -45.82 14.11
N TYR A 193 4.86 -45.47 14.41
CA TYR A 193 4.04 -46.21 15.37
C TYR A 193 3.74 -47.64 14.89
N THR A 194 3.49 -47.81 13.58
CA THR A 194 3.24 -49.13 12.99
C THR A 194 4.49 -50.01 12.89
N GLU A 195 5.67 -49.42 12.67
CA GLU A 195 6.95 -50.14 12.69
C GLU A 195 7.36 -50.55 14.11
N GLY A 196 7.09 -49.71 15.12
CA GLY A 196 7.32 -50.03 16.54
C GLY A 196 6.37 -51.09 17.12
N ASN A 197 5.19 -51.30 16.51
CA ASN A 197 4.17 -52.25 17.00
C ASN A 197 4.24 -53.66 16.39
N GLN A 198 5.27 -54.01 15.62
CA GLN A 198 5.51 -55.42 15.28
C GLN A 198 5.87 -56.29 16.52
N SER A 199 6.01 -55.69 17.70
CA SER A 199 6.21 -56.40 18.98
C SER A 199 5.06 -56.33 20.01
N THR A 200 3.96 -55.57 19.79
CA THR A 200 2.84 -55.48 20.77
C THR A 200 1.51 -55.04 20.14
N PRO A 201 0.33 -55.54 20.60
CA PRO A 201 -0.96 -55.27 19.96
C PRO A 201 -1.48 -53.85 20.26
N PRO A 202 -2.35 -53.28 19.40
CA PRO A 202 -2.72 -51.86 19.45
C PRO A 202 -3.72 -51.54 20.57
N PRO A 203 -3.62 -50.38 21.24
CA PRO A 203 -4.72 -49.87 22.04
C PRO A 203 -5.79 -49.23 21.13
N PRO A 204 -7.07 -49.33 21.48
CA PRO A 204 -8.16 -48.79 20.67
C PRO A 204 -8.28 -47.27 20.88
N CYS A 205 -8.63 -46.58 19.79
CA CYS A 205 -9.20 -45.23 19.74
C CYS A 205 -8.24 -44.02 19.75
N LEU A 206 -7.81 -43.60 18.54
CA LEU A 206 -7.43 -42.20 18.24
C LEU A 206 -8.31 -41.58 17.14
N SER A 207 -9.48 -42.15 16.85
CA SER A 207 -10.43 -41.64 15.85
C SER A 207 -11.29 -40.46 16.32
N VAL A 208 -11.06 -39.89 17.51
CA VAL A 208 -11.99 -38.90 18.11
C VAL A 208 -11.48 -37.45 18.08
N ILE A 209 -10.22 -37.16 17.74
CA ILE A 209 -9.68 -35.79 17.93
C ILE A 209 -9.85 -34.86 16.71
N PHE A 210 -10.20 -35.33 15.51
CA PHE A 210 -10.24 -34.47 14.31
C PHE A 210 -11.63 -34.18 13.71
N SER A 211 -12.73 -34.38 14.45
CA SER A 211 -14.10 -33.98 14.01
C SER A 211 -14.70 -32.79 14.77
N SER A 212 -13.89 -31.94 15.40
CA SER A 212 -14.40 -30.67 15.97
C SER A 212 -13.41 -29.53 15.79
N GLN A 213 -13.31 -29.03 14.56
CA GLN A 213 -13.18 -27.60 14.28
C GLN A 213 -13.59 -27.32 12.84
#